data_AF-A0A7C4NJJ1-F1
#
_entry.id   AF-A0A7C4NJJ1-F1
#
_cell.length_a   1.000
_cell.length_b   1.000
_cell.length_c   1.000
_cell.angle_alpha   90.00
_cell.angle_beta   90.00
_cell.angle_gamma   90.00
#
_symmetry.space_group_name_H-M   'P 1'
#
loop_
_entity.id
_entity.type
_entity.pdbx_description
1 polymer ?
#
loop_
_entity_poly.entity_id
_entity_poly.type
_entity_poly.pdbx_seq_one_letter_code
_entity_poly.pdbx_strand_id
1 'polypeptide(L)'
;MTGFGRGQAQGPGFTVEVDLRSLNGRFLDVRVRGLADFPALAHRAEEKLRNAFVRGTLEATVRVKLTPGCAPKILDRERAKALYAELSALAADLGLAEKPGLTHLLALGIAEERELPEEELWSALEA
;
A
#
# COMPACT_ATOMS: atom_id res chain seq x y z
N MET A 1 18.61 29.81 3.02
CA MET A 1 17.32 29.63 3.71
C MET A 1 17.02 28.15 3.69
N THR A 2 16.80 27.53 4.85
CA THR A 2 16.45 26.10 4.97
C THR A 2 15.01 26.01 5.42
N GLY A 3 14.20 25.26 4.68
CA GLY A 3 12.80 25.03 5.01
C GLY A 3 12.62 23.61 5.53
N PHE A 4 11.82 23.44 6.59
CA PHE A 4 11.33 22.14 7.03
C PHE A 4 9.80 22.18 7.01
N GLY A 5 9.18 21.15 6.44
CA GLY A 5 7.74 20.97 6.44
C GLY A 5 7.41 19.54 6.81
N ARG A 6 6.35 19.34 7.58
CA ARG A 6 5.81 18.01 7.88
C ARG A 6 4.32 18.02 7.59
N GLY A 7 3.87 17.05 6.81
CA GLY A 7 2.46 16.76 6.53
C GLY A 7 2.10 15.39 7.07
N GLN A 8 0.86 15.24 7.52
CA GLN A 8 0.30 13.95 7.88
C GLN A 8 -1.13 13.88 7.35
N ALA A 9 -1.44 12.75 6.71
CA ALA A 9 -2.79 12.43 6.24
C ALA A 9 -3.19 11.04 6.72
N GLN A 10 -4.48 10.86 6.97
CA GLN A 10 -5.07 9.58 7.36
C GLN A 10 -6.13 9.19 6.34
N GLY A 11 -6.02 7.96 5.84
CA GLY A 11 -6.99 7.35 4.95
C GLY A 11 -7.66 6.14 5.61
N PRO A 12 -8.59 5.47 4.91
CA PRO A 12 -9.25 4.27 5.42
C PRO A 12 -8.23 3.13 5.59
N GLY A 13 -7.74 2.98 6.82
CA GLY A 13 -6.84 1.89 7.21
C GLY A 13 -5.35 2.16 7.03
N PHE A 14 -4.96 3.41 6.75
CA PHE A 14 -3.56 3.79 6.67
C PHE A 14 -3.32 5.23 7.11
N THR A 15 -2.09 5.51 7.53
CA THR A 15 -1.59 6.85 7.83
C THR A 15 -0.35 7.12 6.98
N VAL A 16 -0.33 8.26 6.31
CA VAL A 16 0.82 8.72 5.55
C VAL A 16 1.43 9.92 6.26
N GLU A 17 2.74 9.84 6.53
CA GLU A 17 3.52 10.96 7.05
C GLU A 17 4.54 11.39 6.00
N VAL A 18 4.64 12.68 5.73
CA VAL A 18 5.59 13.26 4.77
C VAL A 18 6.45 14.29 5.48
N ASP A 19 7.76 14.08 5.49
CA ASP A 19 8.74 15.05 5.95
C ASP A 19 9.48 15.65 4.75
N LEU A 20 9.35 16.96 4.56
CA LEU A 20 10.00 17.73 3.49
C LEU A 20 11.12 18.60 4.07
N ARG A 21 12.31 18.46 3.51
CA ARG A 21 13.49 19.26 3.84
C ARG A 21 13.97 19.99 2.60
N SER A 22 14.10 21.30 2.71
CA SER A 22 14.65 22.15 1.66
C SER A 22 15.99 22.74 2.10
N LEU A 23 17.01 22.51 1.29
CA LEU A 23 18.35 23.07 1.42
C LEU A 23 18.60 24.04 0.26
N ASN A 24 19.37 25.08 0.54
CA ASN A 24 19.66 26.14 -0.41
C ASN A 24 20.72 25.68 -1.43
N GLY A 25 20.31 24.84 -2.37
CA GLY A 25 21.13 24.33 -3.47
C GLY A 25 21.13 25.25 -4.69
N ARG A 26 22.21 25.21 -5.48
CA ARG A 26 22.34 25.97 -6.74
C ARG A 26 21.45 25.43 -7.87
N PHE A 27 21.19 24.13 -7.86
CA PHE A 27 20.38 23.42 -8.85
C PHE A 27 19.16 22.81 -8.15
N LEU A 28 18.10 22.53 -8.91
CA LEU A 28 16.94 21.79 -8.41
C LEU A 28 17.27 20.30 -8.36
N ASP A 29 17.41 19.76 -7.14
CA ASP A 29 17.59 18.32 -6.90
C ASP A 29 16.44 17.85 -6.02
N VAL A 30 15.57 16.99 -6.54
CA VAL A 30 14.40 16.46 -5.82
C VAL A 30 14.65 14.98 -5.54
N ARG A 31 14.54 14.60 -4.27
CA ARG A 31 14.73 13.21 -3.82
C ARG A 31 13.52 12.79 -3.01
N VAL A 32 12.81 11.77 -3.49
CA VAL A 32 11.68 11.16 -2.79
C VAL A 32 12.13 9.80 -2.24
N ARG A 33 11.95 9.58 -0.94
CA ARG A 33 12.32 8.34 -0.24
C ARG A 33 11.11 7.73 0.45
N GLY A 34 11.09 6.40 0.58
CA GLY A 34 10.04 5.66 1.31
C GLY A 34 8.79 5.30 0.48
N LEU A 35 8.85 5.47 -0.84
CA LEU A 35 7.86 4.98 -1.81
C LEU A 35 8.45 3.90 -2.72
N ALA A 36 9.40 3.09 -2.22
CA ALA A 36 10.05 2.05 -3.03
C ALA A 36 9.06 0.99 -3.52
N ASP A 37 8.06 0.68 -2.70
CA ASP A 37 6.99 -0.27 -3.02
C ASP A 37 5.93 0.32 -3.98
N PHE A 38 6.01 1.64 -4.27
CA PHE A 38 5.04 2.38 -5.07
C PHE A 38 5.73 3.32 -6.08
N PRO A 39 6.35 2.79 -7.14
CA PRO A 39 7.17 3.57 -8.06
C PRO A 39 6.39 4.65 -8.83
N ALA A 40 5.12 4.39 -9.17
CA ALA A 40 4.28 5.37 -9.86
C ALA A 40 3.93 6.56 -8.94
N LEU A 41 3.67 6.30 -7.66
CA LEU A 41 3.48 7.34 -6.63
C LEU A 41 4.75 8.18 -6.43
N ALA A 42 5.91 7.53 -6.39
CA ALA A 42 7.20 8.21 -6.26
C ALA A 42 7.44 9.20 -7.43
N HIS A 43 7.17 8.77 -8.66
CA HIS A 43 7.32 9.60 -9.84
C HIS A 43 6.37 10.81 -9.82
N ARG A 44 5.07 10.60 -9.50
CA ARG A 44 4.10 11.70 -9.39
C ARG A 44 4.47 12.71 -8.31
N ALA A 45 4.95 12.23 -7.15
CA ALA A 45 5.41 13.10 -6.07
C ALA A 45 6.62 13.95 -6.50
N GLU A 46 7.57 13.36 -7.23
CA GLU A 46 8.74 14.07 -7.74
C GLU A 46 8.35 15.16 -8.74
N GLU A 47 7.45 14.87 -9.69
CA GLU A 47 6.96 15.86 -10.66
C GLU A 47 6.25 17.03 -9.97
N LYS A 48 5.38 16.75 -8.99
CA LYS A 48 4.67 17.78 -8.23
C LYS A 48 5.65 18.71 -7.49
N LEU A 49 6.70 18.14 -6.87
CA LEU A 49 7.75 18.91 -6.20
C LEU A 49 8.61 19.71 -7.18
N ARG A 50 8.96 19.14 -8.34
CA ARG A 50 9.71 19.86 -9.40
C ARG A 50 8.92 21.04 -9.96
N ASN A 51 7.59 20.90 -10.10
CA ASN A 51 6.73 21.98 -10.57
C ASN A 51 6.55 23.09 -9.53
N ALA A 52 6.60 22.76 -8.23
CA ALA A 52 6.44 23.72 -7.15
C ALA A 52 7.71 24.54 -6.85
N PHE A 53 8.90 24.01 -7.13
CA PHE A 53 10.18 24.64 -6.76
C PHE A 53 11.10 24.86 -7.96
N VAL A 54 11.68 26.06 -8.05
CA VAL A 54 12.54 26.46 -9.17
C VAL A 54 14.04 26.20 -8.90
N ARG A 55 14.45 26.19 -7.62
CA ARG A 55 15.86 26.00 -7.22
C ARG A 55 15.96 25.44 -5.80
N GLY A 56 17.02 24.68 -5.53
CA GLY A 56 17.31 24.12 -4.22
C GLY A 56 17.30 22.60 -4.20
N THR A 57 17.83 22.02 -3.12
CA THR A 57 17.76 20.57 -2.90
C THR A 57 16.57 20.28 -2.00
N LEU A 58 15.67 19.42 -2.45
CA LEU A 58 14.47 18.99 -1.75
C LEU A 58 14.58 17.50 -1.46
N GLU A 59 14.48 17.15 -0.18
CA GLU A 59 14.38 15.78 0.25
C GLU A 59 13.01 15.57 0.89
N ALA A 60 12.19 14.74 0.25
CA ALA A 60 10.89 14.30 0.75
C ALA A 60 11.01 12.85 1.25
N THR A 61 10.73 12.64 2.53
CA THR A 61 10.65 11.31 3.12
C THR A 61 9.19 11.00 3.39
N VAL A 62 8.65 10.01 2.69
CA VAL A 62 7.27 9.53 2.85
C VAL A 62 7.30 8.25 3.67
N ARG A 63 6.41 8.13 4.65
CA ARG A 63 6.21 6.94 5.46
C ARG A 63 4.75 6.54 5.43
N VAL A 64 4.46 5.40 4.82
CA VAL A 64 3.14 4.80 4.82
C VAL A 64 3.09 3.78 5.96
N LYS A 65 2.19 3.99 6.92
CA LYS A 65 1.89 3.04 7.98
C LYS A 65 0.50 2.47 7.75
N LEU A 66 0.43 1.16 7.51
CA LEU A 66 -0.83 0.43 7.51
C LEU A 66 -1.29 0.27 8.96
N THR A 67 -2.55 0.62 9.25
CA THR A 67 -3.12 0.37 10.57
C THR A 67 -3.40 -1.14 10.69
N PRO A 68 -2.77 -1.85 11.66
CA PRO A 68 -2.99 -3.29 11.83
C PRO A 68 -4.48 -3.57 12.05
N GLY A 69 -5.05 -4.45 11.22
CA GLY A 69 -6.48 -4.81 11.30
C GLY A 69 -7.44 -3.96 10.47
N CYS A 70 -6.97 -2.89 9.80
CA CYS A 70 -7.78 -2.12 8.86
C CYS A 70 -7.49 -2.39 7.38
N ALA A 71 -6.48 -3.20 7.04
CA ALA A 71 -6.39 -3.74 5.69
C ALA A 71 -7.64 -4.59 5.45
N PRO A 72 -8.54 -4.21 4.53
CA PRO A 72 -9.72 -5.02 4.27
C PRO A 72 -9.23 -6.35 3.70
N LYS A 73 -9.30 -7.43 4.49
CA LYS A 73 -9.09 -8.78 3.97
C LYS A 73 -10.23 -9.06 3.02
N ILE A 74 -9.96 -8.95 1.72
CA ILE A 74 -10.92 -9.36 0.71
C ILE A 74 -10.78 -10.87 0.59
N LEU A 75 -11.88 -11.57 0.88
CA LEU A 75 -11.99 -12.98 0.59
C LEU A 75 -12.19 -13.13 -0.91
N ASP A 76 -11.22 -13.74 -1.58
CA ASP A 76 -11.41 -14.16 -2.97
C ASP A 76 -12.43 -15.30 -2.99
N ARG A 77 -13.66 -14.94 -3.37
CA ARG A 77 -14.80 -15.88 -3.40
C ARG A 77 -14.66 -16.90 -4.51
N GLU A 78 -14.01 -16.56 -5.62
CA GLU A 78 -13.83 -17.47 -6.75
C GLU A 78 -12.81 -18.53 -6.38
N ARG A 79 -11.67 -18.10 -5.85
CA ARG A 79 -10.62 -19.00 -5.35
C ARG A 79 -11.09 -19.86 -4.18
N ALA A 80 -11.87 -19.28 -3.25
CA ALA A 80 -12.48 -20.05 -2.16
C ALA A 80 -13.42 -21.15 -2.67
N LYS A 81 -14.25 -20.86 -3.69
CA LYS A 81 -15.14 -21.85 -4.30
C LYS A 81 -14.36 -22.95 -5.04
N ALA A 82 -13.33 -22.58 -5.79
CA ALA A 82 -12.48 -23.54 -6.50
C ALA A 82 -11.80 -24.51 -5.53
N LEU A 83 -11.15 -23.97 -4.48
CA LEU A 83 -10.50 -24.79 -3.44
C LEU A 83 -11.50 -25.66 -2.68
N TYR A 84 -12.69 -25.12 -2.36
CA TYR A 84 -13.73 -25.92 -1.70
C TYR A 84 -14.19 -27.10 -2.57
N ALA A 85 -14.35 -26.89 -3.88
CA ALA A 85 -14.75 -27.94 -4.81
C ALA A 85 -13.67 -29.04 -4.93
N GLU A 86 -12.40 -28.64 -5.09
CA GLU A 86 -11.28 -29.59 -5.16
C GLU A 86 -11.12 -30.40 -3.87
N LEU A 87 -11.18 -29.74 -2.71
CA LEU A 87 -11.08 -30.42 -1.42
C LEU A 87 -12.27 -31.36 -1.17
N SER A 88 -13.47 -30.97 -1.62
CA SER A 88 -14.65 -31.83 -1.50
C SER A 88 -14.58 -33.05 -2.41
N ALA A 89 -14.05 -32.91 -3.63
CA ALA A 89 -13.80 -34.03 -4.53
C ALA A 89 -12.75 -34.99 -3.95
N LEU A 90 -11.65 -34.44 -3.43
CA LEU A 90 -10.58 -35.22 -2.80
C LEU A 90 -11.05 -35.95 -1.53
N ALA A 91 -11.90 -35.31 -0.73
CA ALA A 91 -12.51 -35.96 0.44
C ALA A 91 -13.41 -37.15 0.03
N ALA A 92 -14.17 -37.01 -1.06
CA ALA A 92 -14.99 -38.09 -1.60
C ALA A 92 -14.14 -39.25 -2.14
N ASP A 93 -13.06 -38.95 -2.87
CA ASP A 93 -12.14 -39.97 -3.40
C ASP A 93 -11.43 -40.75 -2.29
N LEU A 94 -11.12 -40.09 -1.17
CA LEU A 94 -10.48 -40.69 0.00
C LEU A 94 -11.47 -41.36 0.97
N GLY A 95 -12.78 -41.26 0.72
CA GLY A 95 -13.81 -41.79 1.62
C GLY A 95 -13.88 -41.09 2.98
N LEU A 96 -13.42 -39.84 3.06
CA LEU A 96 -13.43 -39.05 4.28
C LEU A 96 -14.83 -38.43 4.49
N ALA A 97 -15.36 -38.54 5.70
CA ALA A 97 -16.63 -37.91 6.09
C ALA A 97 -16.49 -36.40 6.37
N GLU A 98 -15.26 -35.88 6.35
CA GLU A 98 -14.94 -34.52 6.73
C GLU A 98 -15.13 -33.55 5.54
N LYS A 99 -15.86 -32.45 5.78
CA LYS A 99 -16.04 -31.40 4.78
C LYS A 99 -15.03 -30.29 5.04
N PRO A 100 -14.37 -29.75 3.98
CA PRO A 100 -13.44 -28.65 4.15
C PRO A 100 -14.15 -27.42 4.75
N GLY A 101 -13.80 -27.10 6.00
CA GLY A 101 -14.31 -25.93 6.70
C GLY A 101 -13.66 -24.63 6.24
N LEU A 102 -14.29 -23.49 6.57
CA LEU A 102 -13.77 -22.15 6.27
C LEU A 102 -12.37 -21.92 6.87
N THR A 103 -12.06 -22.54 8.02
CA THR A 103 -10.73 -22.50 8.65
C THR A 103 -9.64 -23.07 7.76
N HIS A 104 -9.92 -24.16 7.04
CA HIS A 104 -8.97 -24.77 6.11
C HIS A 104 -8.77 -23.89 4.89
N LEU A 105 -9.84 -23.29 4.36
CA LEU A 105 -9.73 -22.37 3.23
C LEU A 105 -8.91 -21.13 3.62
N LEU A 106 -9.14 -20.57 4.81
CA LEU A 106 -8.33 -19.46 5.35
C LEU A 106 -6.85 -19.84 5.48
N ALA A 107 -6.56 -21.06 5.94
CA ALA A 107 -5.19 -21.58 6.03
C ALA A 107 -4.52 -21.76 4.65
N LEU A 108 -5.32 -22.02 3.60
CA LEU A 108 -4.85 -22.13 2.21
C LEU A 108 -4.70 -20.76 1.52
N GLY A 109 -4.91 -19.65 2.23
CA GLY A 109 -4.62 -18.31 1.72
C GLY A 109 -5.70 -17.70 0.84
N ILE A 110 -6.99 -18.03 1.06
CA ILE A 110 -8.11 -17.35 0.36
C ILE A 110 -8.30 -15.87 0.76
N ALA A 111 -7.64 -15.44 1.82
CA ALA A 111 -7.64 -14.06 2.26
C ALA A 111 -6.45 -13.37 1.62
N GLU A 112 -6.73 -12.56 0.60
CA GLU A 112 -5.72 -11.66 0.06
C GLU A 112 -5.70 -10.41 0.93
N GLU A 113 -4.50 -10.02 1.36
CA GLU A 113 -4.29 -8.67 1.86
C GLU A 113 -4.49 -7.75 0.67
N ARG A 114 -5.51 -6.90 0.74
CA ARG A 114 -5.70 -5.87 -0.28
C ARG A 114 -4.47 -4.97 -0.24
N GLU A 115 -3.63 -5.04 -1.27
CA GLU A 115 -2.69 -3.98 -1.57
C GLU A 115 -3.50 -2.68 -1.68
N LEU A 116 -3.17 -1.69 -0.86
CA LEU A 116 -3.86 -0.41 -0.91
C LEU A 116 -3.74 0.14 -2.33
N PRO A 117 -4.85 0.48 -3.00
CA PRO A 117 -4.77 1.02 -4.35
C PRO A 117 -3.95 2.30 -4.32
N GLU A 118 -2.97 2.40 -5.23
CA GLU A 118 -2.05 3.56 -5.30
C GLU A 118 -2.79 4.90 -5.42
N GLU A 119 -3.99 4.90 -5.99
CA GLU A 119 -4.82 6.11 -6.10
C GLU A 119 -5.35 6.61 -4.75
N GLU A 120 -5.71 5.73 -3.82
CA GLU A 120 -6.14 6.13 -2.47
C GLU A 120 -4.97 6.72 -1.68
N LEU A 121 -3.78 6.14 -1.84
CA LEU A 121 -2.54 6.67 -1.27
C LEU A 121 -2.17 8.03 -1.87
N TRP A 122 -2.35 8.22 -3.18
CA TRP A 122 -2.12 9.51 -3.83
C TRP A 122 -3.07 10.59 -3.30
N SER A 123 -4.36 10.27 -3.19
CA SER A 123 -5.36 11.21 -2.67
C SER A 123 -5.03 11.67 -1.25
N ALA A 124 -4.50 10.79 -0.40
CA ALA A 124 -4.05 11.16 0.94
C ALA A 124 -2.75 11.98 0.93
N LEU A 125 -1.85 11.76 -0.04
CA LEU A 125 -0.62 12.54 -0.21
C LEU A 125 -0.87 13.95 -0.76
N GLU A 126 -1.97 14.15 -1.48
CA GLU A 126 -2.34 15.44 -2.10
C GLU A 126 -3.19 16.33 -1.20
N ALA A 127 -3.88 15.76 -0.20
CA ALA A 127 -4.71 16.48 0.77
C ALA A 127 -3.88 17.37 1.72
#